data_AF-A0A4Q3F9L3-F1
#
_entry.id   AF-A0A4Q3F9L3-F1
#
_cell.length_a   1.000
_cell.length_b   1.000
_cell.length_c   1.000
_cell.angle_alpha   90.00
_cell.angle_beta   90.00
_cell.angle_gamma   90.00
#
_symmetry.space_group_name_H-M   'P 1'
#
loop_
_entity.id
_entity.type
_entity.pdbx_description
1 polymer ?
#
loop_
_entity_poly.entity_id
_entity_poly.type
_entity_poly.pdbx_seq_one_letter_code
_entity_poly.pdbx_strand_id
1 'polypeptide(L)'
;GVIASEAVAAMARIEGASKKISEIVSVIDGIAFQTNLLALNAAVEAARAGDAGKGFAVVASEVRTLAQRSGEAAKDISGLISSSNTEVEAGVKLVKQAGDALTRIVEASRGVQTTISEVATASSEQANGIEEMSQTVAHMDEMTQANAALAEQSAASANALAGKIAELNALVATFRTGDELAPVARAPLPAAAHARAPLRTTELAAIATGPGAEPQRLRKLAAALADQQKAPRQAPARKHANARSDESGWEEF
;
A
#
# COMPACT_ATOMS: atom_id res chain seq x y z
N GLY A 1 7.36 -22.37 2.22
CA GLY A 1 8.70 -22.34 1.58
C GLY A 1 9.33 -23.72 1.64
N VAL A 2 9.89 -24.20 0.54
CA VAL A 2 10.43 -25.57 0.41
C VAL A 2 11.45 -25.90 1.51
N ILE A 3 12.36 -24.97 1.81
CA ILE A 3 13.41 -25.12 2.82
C ILE A 3 12.85 -25.35 4.23
N ALA A 4 11.81 -24.60 4.63
CA ALA A 4 11.20 -24.78 5.96
C ALA A 4 10.48 -26.14 6.07
N SER A 5 9.83 -26.57 4.99
CA SER A 5 9.19 -27.89 4.92
C SER A 5 10.22 -29.02 4.99
N GLU A 6 11.35 -28.87 4.30
CA GLU A 6 12.46 -29.83 4.34
C GLU A 6 13.11 -29.90 5.73
N ALA A 7 13.27 -28.75 6.39
CA ALA A 7 13.80 -28.68 7.76
C ALA A 7 12.87 -29.39 8.77
N VAL A 8 11.55 -29.19 8.68
CA VAL A 8 10.57 -29.93 9.49
C VAL A 8 10.64 -31.44 9.21
N ALA A 9 10.71 -31.83 7.94
CA ALA A 9 10.83 -33.24 7.56
C ALA A 9 12.15 -33.86 8.07
N ALA A 10 13.25 -33.11 8.10
CA ALA A 10 14.52 -33.55 8.65
C ALA A 10 14.43 -33.77 10.17
N MET A 11 13.80 -32.85 10.90
CA MET A 11 13.59 -32.99 12.35
C MET A 11 12.68 -34.19 12.69
N ALA A 12 11.63 -34.44 11.89
CA ALA A 12 10.78 -35.62 12.07
C ALA A 12 11.56 -36.94 11.84
N ARG A 13 12.54 -36.96 10.92
CA ARG A 13 13.43 -38.13 10.76
C ARG A 13 14.35 -38.32 11.97
N ILE A 14 14.85 -37.22 12.56
CA ILE A 14 15.67 -37.27 13.78
C ILE A 14 14.84 -37.82 14.94
N GLU A 15 13.62 -37.33 15.15
CA GLU A 15 12.70 -37.84 16.17
C GLU A 15 12.46 -39.36 16.01
N GLY A 16 12.18 -39.80 14.77
CA GLY A 16 12.01 -41.22 14.46
C GLY A 16 13.27 -42.06 14.72
N ALA A 17 14.46 -41.51 14.46
CA ALA A 17 15.72 -42.18 14.76
C ALA A 17 15.96 -42.27 16.28
N SER A 18 15.71 -41.19 17.03
CA SER A 18 15.82 -41.18 18.49
C SER A 18 14.89 -42.19 19.17
N LYS A 19 13.66 -42.36 18.65
CA LYS A 19 12.73 -43.38 19.14
C LYS A 19 13.27 -44.79 18.97
N LYS A 20 13.85 -45.10 17.80
CA LYS A 20 14.50 -46.40 17.56
C LYS A 20 15.69 -46.62 18.49
N ILE A 21 16.48 -45.58 18.76
CA ILE A 21 17.59 -45.69 19.72
C ILE A 21 17.04 -45.97 21.13
N SER A 22 15.95 -45.30 21.55
CA SER A 22 15.31 -45.56 22.85
C SER A 22 14.82 -47.01 22.99
N GLU A 23 14.24 -47.58 21.93
CA GLU A 23 13.84 -49.00 21.90
C GLU A 23 15.05 -49.94 22.07
N ILE A 24 16.17 -49.67 21.37
CA ILE A 24 17.41 -50.45 21.51
C ILE A 24 17.97 -50.35 22.93
N VAL A 25 17.99 -49.16 23.51
CA VAL A 25 18.48 -48.93 24.88
C VAL A 25 17.62 -49.67 25.91
N SER A 26 16.30 -49.73 25.70
CA SER A 26 15.40 -50.53 26.54
C SER A 26 15.70 -52.03 26.45
N VAL A 27 16.02 -52.55 25.27
CA VAL A 27 16.48 -53.94 25.11
C VAL A 27 17.79 -54.18 25.84
N ILE A 28 18.74 -53.24 25.78
CA ILE A 28 20.04 -53.33 26.50
C ILE A 28 19.83 -53.38 28.02
N ASP A 29 18.96 -52.53 28.58
CA ASP A 29 18.60 -52.58 30.01
C ASP A 29 17.96 -53.93 30.38
N GLY A 30 17.10 -54.47 29.50
CA GLY A 30 16.55 -55.82 29.64
C GLY A 30 17.62 -56.92 29.68
N ILE A 31 18.62 -56.86 28.79
CA ILE A 31 19.76 -57.80 28.76
C ILE A 31 20.60 -57.67 30.03
N ALA A 32 20.85 -56.44 30.49
CA ALA A 32 21.56 -56.18 31.73
C ALA A 32 20.82 -56.78 32.93
N PHE A 33 19.50 -56.61 33.01
CA PHE A 33 18.67 -57.20 34.06
C PHE A 33 18.70 -58.74 34.03
N GLN A 34 18.56 -59.35 32.86
CA GLN A 34 18.64 -60.80 32.70
C GLN A 34 20.02 -61.35 33.10
N THR A 35 21.10 -60.66 32.71
CA THR A 35 22.48 -61.03 33.06
C THR A 35 22.70 -60.94 34.58
N ASN A 36 22.14 -59.91 35.22
CA ASN A 36 22.16 -59.76 36.67
C ASN A 36 21.42 -60.89 37.40
N LEU A 37 20.29 -61.36 36.87
CA LEU A 37 19.57 -62.53 37.42
C LEU A 37 20.33 -63.85 37.21
N LEU A 38 20.95 -64.04 36.03
CA LEU A 38 21.80 -65.19 35.74
C LEU A 38 23.00 -65.26 36.69
N ALA A 39 23.65 -64.12 36.93
CA ALA A 39 24.78 -64.01 37.85
C ALA A 39 24.37 -64.30 39.31
N LEU A 40 23.18 -63.87 39.72
CA LEU A 40 22.62 -64.21 41.03
C LEU A 40 22.42 -65.72 41.17
N ASN A 41 21.82 -66.38 40.18
CA ASN A 41 21.63 -67.83 40.19
C ASN A 41 22.98 -68.58 40.23
N ALA A 42 23.98 -68.11 39.47
CA ALA A 42 25.33 -68.67 39.49
C ALA A 42 26.01 -68.52 40.86
N ALA A 43 25.83 -67.38 41.54
CA ALA A 43 26.36 -67.17 42.88
C ALA A 43 25.72 -68.12 43.91
N VAL A 44 24.42 -68.39 43.79
CA VAL A 44 23.71 -69.36 44.64
C VAL A 44 24.23 -70.78 44.42
N GLU A 45 24.39 -71.21 43.15
CA GLU A 45 24.89 -72.55 42.85
C GLU A 45 26.37 -72.72 43.26
N ALA A 46 27.17 -71.65 43.13
CA ALA A 46 28.54 -71.63 43.64
C ALA A 46 28.61 -71.78 45.15
N ALA A 47 27.71 -71.13 45.91
CA ALA A 47 27.61 -71.31 47.35
C ALA A 47 27.20 -72.75 47.73
N ARG A 48 26.31 -73.36 46.92
CA ARG A 48 25.85 -74.74 47.09
C ARG A 48 26.96 -75.77 46.85
N ALA A 49 27.88 -75.48 45.93
CA ALA A 49 29.05 -76.32 45.64
C ALA A 49 30.17 -76.22 46.71
N GLY A 50 30.04 -75.35 47.71
CA GLY A 50 31.00 -75.21 48.81
C GLY A 50 32.39 -74.79 48.33
N ASP A 51 33.44 -75.50 48.79
CA ASP A 51 34.83 -75.15 48.49
C ASP A 51 35.18 -75.22 46.99
N ALA A 52 34.53 -76.13 46.24
CA ALA A 52 34.72 -76.25 44.80
C ALA A 52 34.14 -75.05 44.01
N GLY A 53 33.18 -74.32 44.59
CA GLY A 53 32.49 -73.20 43.97
C GLY A 53 33.16 -71.83 44.16
N LYS A 54 34.22 -71.71 44.97
CA LYS A 54 34.82 -70.42 45.35
C LYS A 54 35.24 -69.56 44.14
N GLY A 55 35.85 -70.18 43.12
CA GLY A 55 36.23 -69.48 41.89
C GLY A 55 35.02 -68.98 41.08
N PHE A 56 33.97 -69.80 40.98
CA PHE A 56 32.72 -69.45 40.30
C PHE A 56 31.96 -68.33 41.03
N ALA A 57 32.01 -68.29 42.36
CA ALA A 57 31.39 -67.23 43.16
C ALA A 57 31.99 -65.85 42.86
N VAL A 58 33.31 -65.76 42.67
CA VAL A 58 33.99 -64.49 42.30
C VAL A 58 33.56 -64.04 40.91
N VAL A 59 33.56 -64.95 39.92
CA VAL A 59 33.11 -64.63 38.56
C VAL A 59 31.64 -64.18 38.55
N ALA A 60 30.77 -64.86 39.29
CA ALA A 60 29.37 -64.48 39.41
C ALA A 60 29.19 -63.07 40.01
N SER A 61 29.98 -62.70 41.02
CA SER A 61 29.95 -61.34 41.59
C SER A 61 30.43 -60.28 40.58
N GLU A 62 31.47 -60.58 39.80
CA GLU A 62 32.02 -59.67 38.80
C GLU A 62 31.02 -59.45 37.64
N VAL A 63 30.40 -60.53 37.15
CA VAL A 63 29.36 -60.47 36.11
C VAL A 63 28.14 -59.70 36.60
N ARG A 64 27.74 -59.89 37.88
CA ARG A 64 26.65 -59.14 38.49
C ARG A 64 26.95 -57.64 38.52
N THR A 65 28.15 -57.27 38.95
CA THR A 65 28.60 -55.88 39.03
C THR A 65 28.65 -55.24 37.64
N LEU A 66 29.14 -55.96 36.63
CA LEU A 66 29.15 -55.51 35.25
C LEU A 66 27.72 -55.29 34.71
N ALA A 67 26.81 -56.22 34.98
CA ALA A 67 25.41 -56.12 34.58
C ALA A 67 24.72 -54.91 35.22
N GLN A 68 24.95 -54.65 36.51
CA GLN A 68 24.42 -53.45 37.19
C GLN A 68 24.95 -52.16 36.56
N ARG A 69 26.25 -52.08 36.26
CA ARG A 69 26.87 -50.94 35.57
C ARG A 69 26.31 -50.73 34.16
N SER A 70 26.06 -51.80 33.41
CA SER A 70 25.42 -51.72 32.08
C SER A 70 23.98 -51.20 32.16
N GLY A 71 23.20 -51.62 33.16
CA GLY A 71 21.83 -51.11 33.35
C GLY A 71 21.79 -49.64 33.76
N GLU A 72 22.72 -49.20 34.60
CA GLU A 72 22.87 -47.78 34.96
C GLU A 72 23.23 -46.92 33.74
N ALA A 73 24.23 -47.35 32.95
CA ALA A 73 24.59 -46.66 31.72
C ALA A 73 23.43 -46.62 30.69
N ALA A 74 22.65 -47.70 30.58
CA ALA A 74 21.47 -47.72 29.73
C ALA A 74 20.41 -46.68 30.17
N LYS A 75 20.18 -46.52 31.48
CA LYS A 75 19.28 -45.49 32.02
C LYS A 75 19.79 -44.08 31.74
N ASP A 76 21.08 -43.82 31.92
CA ASP A 76 21.67 -42.52 31.62
C ASP A 76 21.52 -42.15 30.14
N ILE A 77 21.79 -43.10 29.24
CA ILE A 77 21.57 -42.92 27.79
C ILE A 77 20.09 -42.66 27.51
N SER A 78 19.17 -43.40 28.13
CA SER A 78 17.73 -43.17 27.97
C SER A 78 17.32 -41.75 28.43
N GLY A 79 17.92 -41.25 29.52
CA GLY A 79 17.71 -39.88 29.97
C GLY A 79 18.17 -38.84 28.96
N LEU A 80 19.37 -39.01 28.41
CA LEU A 80 19.92 -38.13 27.37
C LEU A 80 19.08 -38.13 26.08
N ILE A 81 18.56 -39.29 25.66
CA ILE A 81 17.67 -39.40 24.50
C ILE A 81 16.35 -38.68 24.78
N SER A 82 15.77 -38.86 25.97
CA SER A 82 14.54 -38.16 26.36
C SER A 82 14.72 -36.64 26.34
N SER A 83 15.84 -36.14 26.88
CA SER A 83 16.17 -34.71 26.83
C SER A 83 16.34 -34.23 25.38
N SER A 84 17.02 -35.02 24.55
CA SER A 84 17.23 -34.68 23.13
C SER A 84 15.91 -34.61 22.36
N ASN A 85 14.94 -35.49 22.66
CA ASN A 85 13.61 -35.44 22.05
C ASN A 85 12.88 -34.14 22.39
N THR A 86 12.93 -33.69 23.65
CA THR A 86 12.32 -32.42 24.07
C THR A 86 12.92 -31.24 23.29
N GLU A 87 14.25 -31.20 23.13
CA GLU A 87 14.93 -30.15 22.35
C GLU A 87 14.56 -30.21 20.86
N VAL A 88 14.45 -31.41 20.27
CA VAL A 88 14.01 -31.57 18.88
C VAL A 88 12.58 -31.09 18.70
N GLU A 89 11.65 -31.42 19.61
CA GLU A 89 10.26 -30.96 19.55
C GLU A 89 10.16 -29.42 19.63
N ALA A 90 10.93 -28.80 20.54
CA ALA A 90 11.06 -27.35 20.62
C ALA A 90 11.62 -26.76 19.31
N GLY A 91 12.64 -27.38 18.73
CA GLY A 91 13.22 -27.00 17.45
C GLY A 91 12.22 -27.06 16.30
N VAL A 92 11.42 -28.12 16.20
CA VAL A 92 10.35 -28.27 15.20
C VAL A 92 9.36 -27.11 15.29
N LYS A 93 8.94 -26.74 16.50
CA LYS A 93 8.01 -25.62 16.72
C LYS A 93 8.59 -24.30 16.24
N LEU A 94 9.86 -24.02 16.54
CA LEU A 94 10.55 -22.80 16.10
C LEU A 94 10.69 -22.74 14.58
N VAL A 95 11.08 -23.85 13.94
CA VAL A 95 11.19 -23.93 12.48
C VAL A 95 9.83 -23.70 11.81
N LYS A 96 8.75 -24.26 12.38
CA LYS A 96 7.39 -24.02 11.88
C LYS A 96 7.00 -22.55 11.98
N GLN A 97 7.23 -21.91 13.12
CA GLN A 97 6.99 -20.48 13.32
C GLN A 97 7.79 -19.61 12.34
N ALA A 98 9.06 -19.96 12.10
CA ALA A 98 9.88 -19.29 11.10
C ALA A 98 9.31 -19.47 9.68
N GLY A 99 8.83 -20.67 9.34
CA GLY A 99 8.15 -20.95 8.07
C GLY A 99 6.89 -20.11 7.86
N ASP A 100 6.07 -19.95 8.90
CA ASP A 100 4.87 -19.12 8.86
C ASP A 100 5.22 -17.63 8.72
N ALA A 101 6.26 -17.16 9.41
CA ALA A 101 6.77 -15.79 9.26
C ALA A 101 7.27 -15.50 7.85
N LEU A 102 8.05 -16.42 7.26
CA LEU A 102 8.52 -16.30 5.87
C LEU A 102 7.36 -16.29 4.87
N THR A 103 6.31 -17.07 5.10
CA THR A 103 5.11 -17.07 4.25
C THR A 103 4.43 -15.71 4.26
N ARG A 104 4.27 -15.10 5.45
CA ARG A 104 3.73 -13.73 5.58
C ARG A 104 4.61 -12.69 4.89
N ILE A 105 5.94 -12.84 4.93
CA ILE A 105 6.87 -11.94 4.22
C ILE A 105 6.66 -12.03 2.71
N VAL A 106 6.50 -13.24 2.17
CA VAL A 106 6.23 -13.45 0.73
C VAL A 106 4.89 -12.82 0.33
N GLU A 107 3.85 -12.97 1.16
CA GLU A 107 2.55 -12.33 0.91
C GLU A 107 2.64 -10.80 0.95
N ALA A 108 3.32 -10.24 1.94
CA ALA A 108 3.54 -8.80 2.03
C ALA A 108 4.35 -8.26 0.83
N SER A 109 5.37 -8.99 0.39
CA SER A 109 6.17 -8.64 -0.79
C SER A 109 5.33 -8.64 -2.07
N ARG A 110 4.39 -9.58 -2.23
CA ARG A 110 3.42 -9.56 -3.34
C ARG A 110 2.51 -8.34 -3.27
N GLY A 111 2.05 -7.96 -2.07
CA GLY A 111 1.26 -6.75 -1.87
C GLY A 111 2.01 -5.49 -2.33
N VAL A 112 3.29 -5.36 -1.96
CA VAL A 112 4.16 -4.26 -2.43
C VAL A 112 4.28 -4.26 -3.95
N GLN A 113 4.46 -5.43 -4.58
CA GLN A 113 4.54 -5.53 -6.04
C GLN A 113 3.26 -5.05 -6.72
N THR A 114 2.08 -5.41 -6.20
CA THR A 114 0.79 -4.91 -6.69
C THR A 114 0.70 -3.39 -6.59
N THR A 115 1.04 -2.81 -5.42
CA THR A 115 1.02 -1.35 -5.24
C THR A 115 1.99 -0.65 -6.18
N ILE A 116 3.18 -1.20 -6.43
CA ILE A 116 4.12 -0.64 -7.42
C ILE A 116 3.51 -0.64 -8.83
N SER A 117 2.82 -1.72 -9.20
CA SER A 117 2.12 -1.79 -10.49
C SER A 117 1.01 -0.75 -10.61
N GLU A 118 0.22 -0.55 -9.55
CA GLU A 118 -0.83 0.47 -9.50
C GLU A 118 -0.25 1.89 -9.60
N VAL A 119 0.85 2.17 -8.88
CA VAL A 119 1.57 3.44 -8.94
C VAL A 119 2.12 3.69 -10.35
N ALA A 120 2.69 2.68 -11.00
CA ALA A 120 3.20 2.81 -12.36
C ALA A 120 2.09 3.17 -13.36
N THR A 121 0.94 2.50 -13.28
CA THR A 121 -0.24 2.82 -14.11
C THR A 121 -0.74 4.23 -13.84
N ALA A 122 -0.96 4.59 -12.57
CA ALA A 122 -1.41 5.93 -12.19
C ALA A 122 -0.42 7.03 -12.63
N SER A 123 0.89 6.76 -12.55
CA SER A 123 1.92 7.69 -13.02
C SER A 123 1.86 7.90 -14.53
N SER A 124 1.59 6.83 -15.29
CA SER A 124 1.42 6.93 -16.75
C SER A 124 0.17 7.73 -17.12
N GLU A 125 -0.94 7.52 -16.41
CA GLU A 125 -2.18 8.30 -16.61
C GLU A 125 -1.98 9.78 -16.26
N GLN A 126 -1.28 10.06 -15.16
CA GLN A 126 -0.92 11.43 -14.77
C GLN A 126 -0.02 12.10 -15.80
N ALA A 127 0.97 11.38 -16.36
CA ALA A 127 1.83 11.93 -17.42
C ALA A 127 1.01 12.35 -18.65
N ASN A 128 0.09 11.49 -19.10
CA ASN A 128 -0.82 11.82 -20.20
C ASN A 128 -1.71 13.04 -19.87
N GLY A 129 -2.25 13.12 -18.65
CA GLY A 129 -3.05 14.25 -18.20
C GLY A 129 -2.27 15.57 -18.11
N ILE A 130 -0.98 15.50 -17.76
CA ILE A 130 -0.09 16.67 -17.77
C ILE A 130 0.15 17.15 -19.20
N GLU A 131 0.30 16.24 -20.16
CA GLU A 131 0.48 16.60 -21.57
C GLU A 131 -0.76 17.29 -22.16
N GLU A 132 -1.97 16.78 -21.85
CA GLU A 132 -3.24 17.43 -22.22
C GLU A 132 -3.38 18.82 -21.57
N MET A 133 -3.02 18.95 -20.29
CA MET A 133 -2.98 20.25 -19.61
C MET A 133 -2.01 21.21 -20.29
N SER A 134 -0.82 20.74 -20.68
CA SER A 134 0.18 21.55 -21.35
C SER A 134 -0.35 22.08 -22.70
N GLN A 135 -1.04 21.25 -23.47
CA GLN A 135 -1.68 21.66 -24.72
C GLN A 135 -2.78 22.70 -24.48
N THR A 136 -3.60 22.48 -23.46
CA THR A 136 -4.67 23.44 -23.09
C THR A 136 -4.11 24.79 -22.68
N VAL A 137 -3.03 24.82 -21.90
CA VAL A 137 -2.36 26.06 -21.49
C VAL A 137 -1.77 26.79 -22.70
N ALA A 138 -1.15 26.07 -23.64
CA ALA A 138 -0.65 26.66 -24.87
C ALA A 138 -1.79 27.30 -25.69
N HIS A 139 -2.93 26.62 -25.82
CA HIS A 139 -4.10 27.16 -26.52
C HIS A 139 -4.71 28.38 -25.80
N MET A 140 -4.74 28.37 -24.46
CA MET A 140 -5.15 29.54 -23.68
C MET A 140 -4.21 30.73 -23.88
N ASP A 141 -2.90 30.49 -24.01
CA ASP A 141 -1.93 31.54 -24.31
C ASP A 141 -2.18 32.14 -25.70
N GLU A 142 -2.38 31.31 -26.72
CA GLU A 142 -2.75 31.77 -28.07
C GLU A 142 -4.02 32.64 -28.08
N MET A 143 -5.08 32.21 -27.40
CA MET A 143 -6.31 33.00 -27.27
C MET A 143 -6.08 34.30 -26.51
N THR A 144 -5.24 34.30 -25.48
CA THR A 144 -4.88 35.49 -24.70
C THR A 144 -4.15 36.51 -25.58
N GLN A 145 -3.20 36.05 -26.40
CA GLN A 145 -2.50 36.89 -27.37
C GLN A 145 -3.44 37.44 -28.44
N ALA A 146 -4.33 36.60 -28.98
CA ALA A 146 -5.34 37.02 -29.96
C ALA A 146 -6.28 38.09 -29.38
N ASN A 147 -6.71 37.93 -28.12
CA ASN A 147 -7.53 38.93 -27.43
C ASN A 147 -6.79 40.25 -27.22
N ALA A 148 -5.49 40.20 -26.91
CA ALA A 148 -4.67 41.41 -26.81
C ALA A 148 -4.56 42.13 -28.16
N ALA A 149 -4.27 41.40 -29.24
CA ALA A 149 -4.21 41.95 -30.59
C ALA A 149 -5.56 42.55 -31.04
N LEU A 150 -6.67 41.86 -30.74
CA LEU A 150 -8.01 42.34 -31.05
C LEU A 150 -8.37 43.61 -30.26
N ALA A 151 -7.92 43.71 -29.00
CA ALA A 151 -8.07 44.91 -28.19
C ALA A 151 -7.28 46.09 -28.76
N GLU A 152 -6.04 45.86 -29.22
CA GLU A 152 -5.24 46.87 -29.90
C GLU A 152 -5.90 47.34 -31.21
N GLN A 153 -6.37 46.41 -32.04
CA GLN A 153 -7.11 46.73 -33.26
C GLN A 153 -8.40 47.51 -32.98
N SER A 154 -9.11 47.15 -31.91
CA SER A 154 -10.32 47.84 -31.46
C SER A 154 -10.02 49.26 -30.99
N ALA A 155 -8.94 49.46 -30.24
CA ALA A 155 -8.48 50.78 -29.81
C ALA A 155 -8.08 51.65 -31.01
N ALA A 156 -7.36 51.09 -31.99
CA ALA A 156 -7.02 51.78 -33.22
C ALA A 156 -8.27 52.19 -34.03
N SER A 157 -9.25 51.29 -34.13
CA SER A 157 -10.53 51.57 -34.81
C SER A 157 -11.34 52.66 -34.11
N ALA A 158 -11.38 52.64 -32.77
CA ALA A 158 -12.03 53.68 -31.96
C ALA A 158 -11.36 55.04 -32.16
N ASN A 159 -10.02 55.10 -32.21
CA ASN A 159 -9.27 56.33 -32.48
C ASN A 159 -9.53 56.86 -33.90
N ALA A 160 -9.54 55.99 -34.92
CA ALA A 160 -9.86 56.38 -36.29
C ALA A 160 -11.29 56.94 -36.40
N LEU A 161 -12.26 56.29 -35.74
CA LEU A 161 -13.65 56.76 -35.70
C LEU A 161 -13.77 58.11 -34.98
N ALA A 162 -13.07 58.30 -33.86
CA ALA A 162 -13.02 59.58 -33.16
C ALA A 162 -12.44 60.69 -34.05
N GLY A 163 -11.39 60.40 -34.82
CA GLY A 163 -10.84 61.32 -35.82
C GLY A 163 -11.86 61.73 -36.89
N LYS A 164 -12.62 60.77 -37.44
CA LYS A 164 -13.68 61.05 -38.43
C LYS A 164 -14.81 61.90 -37.86
N ILE A 165 -15.20 61.66 -36.61
CA ILE A 165 -16.18 62.49 -35.91
C ILE A 165 -15.66 63.93 -35.74
N ALA A 166 -14.38 64.12 -35.41
CA ALA A 166 -13.77 65.44 -35.30
C ALA A 166 -13.74 66.18 -36.65
N GLU A 167 -13.39 65.49 -37.75
CA GLU A 167 -13.46 66.04 -39.11
C GLU A 167 -14.89 66.47 -39.49
N LEU A 168 -15.89 65.63 -39.22
CA LEU A 168 -17.30 65.95 -39.46
C LEU A 168 -17.76 67.17 -38.66
N ASN A 169 -17.40 67.26 -37.38
CA ASN A 169 -17.72 68.41 -36.54
C ASN A 169 -17.09 69.70 -37.08
N ALA A 170 -15.84 69.65 -37.55
CA ALA A 170 -15.17 70.79 -38.18
C ALA A 170 -15.87 71.23 -39.47
N LEU A 171 -16.31 70.28 -40.30
CA LEU A 171 -17.05 70.58 -41.52
C LEU A 171 -18.39 71.25 -41.20
N VAL A 172 -19.16 70.73 -40.23
CA VAL A 172 -20.42 71.34 -39.79
C VAL A 172 -20.19 72.76 -39.25
N ALA A 173 -19.11 73.02 -38.52
CA ALA A 173 -18.77 74.34 -38.00
C ALA A 173 -18.45 75.39 -39.08
N THR A 174 -18.03 74.98 -40.29
CA THR A 174 -17.80 75.91 -41.42
C THR A 174 -19.09 76.41 -42.06
N PHE A 175 -20.22 75.71 -41.88
CA PHE A 175 -21.51 76.22 -42.32
C PHE A 175 -21.88 77.44 -41.48
N ARG A 176 -21.71 78.63 -42.05
CA ARG A 176 -22.30 79.87 -41.55
C ARG A 176 -23.81 79.79 -41.71
N THR A 177 -24.47 79.27 -40.69
CA THR A 177 -25.87 79.58 -40.43
C THR A 177 -25.93 81.08 -40.16
N GLY A 178 -26.55 81.85 -41.06
CA GLY A 178 -26.59 83.31 -40.98
C GLY A 178 -26.89 83.80 -39.56
N ASP A 179 -26.05 84.70 -39.08
CA ASP A 179 -26.15 85.26 -37.73
C ASP A 179 -27.08 86.48 -37.76
N GLU A 180 -28.22 86.39 -37.08
CA GLU A 180 -28.71 87.43 -36.17
C GLU A 180 -29.97 86.93 -35.45
N LEU A 181 -29.84 86.62 -34.16
CA LEU A 181 -30.77 87.09 -33.12
C LEU A 181 -30.11 86.90 -31.74
N ALA A 182 -29.49 87.99 -31.30
CA ALA A 182 -29.18 88.39 -29.93
C ALA A 182 -28.20 87.53 -29.09
N PRO A 183 -27.24 88.18 -28.39
CA PRO A 183 -26.57 87.55 -27.27
C PRO A 183 -27.58 87.43 -26.12
N VAL A 184 -28.28 86.30 -26.04
CA VAL A 184 -28.94 85.92 -24.79
C VAL A 184 -27.82 85.57 -23.82
N ALA A 185 -27.70 86.36 -22.76
CA ALA A 185 -26.86 86.07 -21.62
C ALA A 185 -27.17 84.64 -21.12
N ARG A 186 -26.38 83.65 -21.56
CA ARG A 186 -26.31 82.37 -20.88
C ARG A 186 -25.58 82.63 -19.57
N ALA A 187 -26.35 82.64 -18.48
CA ALA A 187 -25.80 82.49 -17.15
C ALA A 187 -24.79 81.33 -17.16
N PRO A 188 -23.63 81.46 -16.50
CA PRO A 188 -22.67 80.38 -16.44
C PRO A 188 -23.31 79.24 -15.65
N LEU A 189 -23.80 78.22 -16.36
CA LEU A 189 -23.96 76.90 -15.78
C LEU A 189 -22.55 76.43 -15.44
N PRO A 190 -22.29 75.98 -14.20
CA PRO A 190 -20.96 75.52 -13.85
C PRO A 190 -20.55 74.44 -14.84
N ALA A 191 -19.42 74.65 -15.49
CA ALA A 191 -18.71 73.60 -16.18
C ALA A 191 -18.50 72.48 -15.14
N ALA A 192 -19.32 71.44 -15.20
CA ALA A 192 -18.94 70.17 -14.63
C ALA A 192 -17.75 69.73 -15.46
N ALA A 193 -16.56 70.14 -15.02
CA ALA A 193 -15.32 69.57 -15.44
C ALA A 193 -15.44 68.08 -15.12
N HIS A 194 -15.85 67.29 -16.12
CA HIS A 194 -15.37 65.93 -16.23
C HIS A 194 -13.91 66.00 -16.67
N ALA A 195 -13.10 66.60 -15.79
CA ALA A 195 -11.77 66.10 -15.59
C ALA A 195 -11.97 64.63 -15.24
N ARG A 196 -11.76 63.74 -16.23
CA ARG A 196 -11.41 62.37 -15.93
C ARG A 196 -10.12 62.47 -15.11
N ALA A 197 -10.27 62.55 -13.80
CA ALA A 197 -9.21 62.21 -12.90
C ALA A 197 -8.76 60.80 -13.31
N PRO A 198 -7.45 60.53 -13.46
CA PRO A 198 -7.01 59.15 -13.55
C PRO A 198 -7.57 58.45 -12.32
N LEU A 199 -8.36 57.39 -12.54
CA LEU A 199 -8.83 56.51 -11.47
C LEU A 199 -7.61 56.19 -10.61
N ARG A 200 -7.58 56.73 -9.40
CA ARG A 200 -6.51 56.40 -8.46
C ARG A 200 -6.61 54.90 -8.25
N THR A 201 -5.49 54.21 -8.40
CA THR A 201 -5.29 52.75 -8.25
C THR A 201 -5.88 52.18 -6.95
N THR A 202 -6.26 53.03 -6.00
CA THR A 202 -6.95 52.70 -4.76
C THR A 202 -8.43 52.31 -4.93
N GLU A 203 -9.14 52.76 -5.97
CA GLU A 203 -10.55 52.37 -6.20
C GLU A 203 -10.69 51.00 -6.90
N LEU A 204 -9.74 50.62 -7.76
CA LEU A 204 -9.69 49.24 -8.29
C LEU A 204 -9.36 48.22 -7.17
N ALA A 205 -8.54 48.61 -6.19
CA ALA A 205 -8.25 47.78 -5.03
C ALA A 205 -9.48 47.57 -4.15
N ALA A 206 -10.35 48.58 -3.98
CA ALA A 206 -11.56 48.47 -3.17
C ALA A 206 -12.64 47.54 -3.78
N ILE A 207 -12.69 47.40 -5.11
CA ILE A 207 -13.54 46.41 -5.79
C ILE A 207 -12.97 44.99 -5.62
N ALA A 208 -11.63 44.87 -5.51
CA ALA A 208 -10.96 43.60 -5.23
C ALA A 208 -10.93 43.21 -3.74
N THR A 209 -11.14 44.16 -2.81
CA THR A 209 -11.00 43.91 -1.35
C THR A 209 -12.20 44.38 -0.52
N GLY A 210 -13.40 44.45 -1.10
CA GLY A 210 -14.63 44.61 -0.32
C GLY A 210 -14.82 43.44 0.69
N PRO A 211 -15.50 43.66 1.82
CA PRO A 211 -15.70 42.65 2.88
C PRO A 211 -16.68 41.56 2.42
N GLY A 212 -16.17 40.66 1.58
CA GLY A 212 -16.89 39.54 0.98
C GLY A 212 -15.91 38.59 0.29
N ALA A 213 -14.69 38.50 0.84
CA ALA A 213 -13.56 37.84 0.24
C ALA A 213 -13.88 36.39 -0.18
N GLU A 214 -13.47 36.10 -1.40
CA GLU A 214 -13.37 34.81 -2.09
C GLU A 214 -13.00 33.58 -1.26
N PRO A 215 -12.18 33.64 -0.17
CA PRO A 215 -11.82 32.46 0.61
C PRO A 215 -13.01 31.77 1.29
N GLN A 216 -14.07 32.51 1.65
CA GLN A 216 -15.23 31.93 2.31
C GLN A 216 -16.22 31.27 1.33
N ARG A 217 -16.36 31.81 0.12
CA ARG A 217 -17.18 31.18 -0.93
C ARG A 217 -16.55 29.88 -1.41
N LEU A 218 -15.24 29.86 -1.64
CA LEU A 218 -14.51 28.65 -2.02
C LEU A 218 -14.51 27.60 -0.90
N ARG A 219 -14.40 28.01 0.37
CA ARG A 219 -14.56 27.08 1.51
C ARG A 219 -15.96 26.51 1.63
N LYS A 220 -17.01 27.31 1.42
CA LYS A 220 -18.40 26.83 1.43
C LYS A 220 -18.69 25.89 0.26
N LEU A 221 -18.12 26.16 -0.91
CA LEU A 221 -18.27 25.32 -2.09
C LEU A 221 -17.49 24.00 -1.94
N ALA A 222 -16.29 24.03 -1.36
CA ALA A 222 -15.51 22.85 -1.00
C ALA A 222 -16.21 22.00 0.08
N ALA A 223 -16.83 22.63 1.08
CA ALA A 223 -17.62 21.93 2.10
C ALA A 223 -18.89 21.29 1.50
N ALA A 224 -19.57 21.97 0.57
CA ALA A 224 -20.75 21.44 -0.11
C ALA A 224 -20.42 20.25 -1.03
N LEU A 225 -19.24 20.25 -1.67
CA LEU A 225 -18.76 19.13 -2.49
C LEU A 225 -18.34 17.93 -1.63
N ALA A 226 -17.77 18.16 -0.45
CA ALA A 226 -17.40 17.10 0.49
C ALA A 226 -18.63 16.36 1.07
N ASP A 227 -19.74 17.07 1.31
CA ASP A 227 -20.99 16.45 1.78
C ASP A 227 -21.70 15.64 0.68
N GLN A 228 -21.57 16.02 -0.59
CA GLN A 228 -22.11 15.22 -1.71
C GLN A 228 -21.39 13.88 -1.91
N GLN A 229 -20.12 13.76 -1.50
CA GLN A 229 -19.36 12.50 -1.58
C GLN A 229 -19.65 11.53 -0.43
N LYS A 230 -20.33 11.98 0.65
CA LYS A 230 -20.69 11.12 1.80
C LYS A 230 -22.05 10.43 1.68
N ALA A 231 -22.83 10.69 0.64
CA ALA A 231 -24.08 9.98 0.40
C ALA A 231 -23.80 8.58 -0.18
N PRO A 232 -24.34 7.49 0.40
CA PRO A 232 -24.15 6.15 -0.15
C PRO A 232 -24.85 6.04 -1.51
N ARG A 233 -24.07 5.78 -2.57
CA ARG A 233 -24.58 5.44 -3.89
C ARG A 233 -25.42 4.15 -3.79
N GLN A 234 -26.74 4.28 -3.81
CA GLN A 234 -27.63 3.13 -3.99
C GLN A 234 -27.42 2.55 -5.40
N ALA A 235 -27.00 1.28 -5.46
CA ALA A 235 -26.83 0.55 -6.70
C ALA A 235 -28.19 0.35 -7.38
N PRO A 236 -28.31 0.54 -8.71
CA PRO A 236 -29.56 0.26 -9.40
C PRO A 236 -29.83 -1.24 -9.43
N ALA A 237 -31.02 -1.62 -8.97
CA ALA A 237 -31.53 -2.98 -9.01
C ALA A 237 -31.64 -3.49 -10.46
N ARG A 238 -30.97 -4.61 -10.76
CA ARG A 238 -31.11 -5.34 -12.02
C ARG A 238 -32.53 -5.92 -12.10
N LYS A 239 -33.40 -5.33 -12.93
CA LYS A 239 -34.59 -6.01 -13.43
C LYS A 239 -34.15 -7.04 -14.48
N HIS A 240 -34.34 -8.32 -14.17
CA HIS A 240 -34.36 -9.36 -15.19
C HIS A 240 -35.60 -9.16 -16.07
N ALA A 241 -35.38 -8.79 -17.33
CA ALA A 241 -36.38 -8.90 -18.38
C ALA A 241 -36.00 -10.10 -19.25
N ASN A 242 -36.88 -11.10 -19.23
CA ASN A 242 -36.83 -12.29 -20.04
C ASN A 242 -37.47 -11.95 -21.40
N ALA A 243 -36.75 -12.12 -22.51
CA ALA A 243 -37.35 -12.28 -23.83
C ALA A 243 -36.37 -12.98 -24.78
N ARG A 244 -36.92 -13.99 -25.47
CA ARG A 244 -36.31 -14.87 -26.49
C ARG A 244 -36.17 -14.15 -27.85
N SER A 245 -35.49 -14.87 -28.77
CA SER A 245 -35.30 -14.71 -30.23
C SER A 245 -34.35 -13.56 -30.63
N ASP A 246 -33.34 -13.74 -31.48
CA ASP A 246 -33.24 -14.63 -32.66
C ASP A 246 -31.80 -15.05 -32.97
N GLU A 247 -31.67 -16.24 -33.55
CA GLU A 247 -30.53 -16.70 -34.35
C GLU A 247 -30.38 -15.82 -35.60
N SER A 248 -29.16 -15.35 -35.88
CA SER A 248 -28.57 -15.00 -37.20
C SER A 248 -27.27 -14.25 -36.90
N GLY A 249 -26.07 -14.81 -37.07
CA GLY A 249 -25.56 -15.36 -38.33
C GLY A 249 -24.70 -14.29 -39.00
N TRP A 250 -23.43 -14.17 -38.58
CA TRP A 250 -22.35 -13.47 -39.31
C TRP A 250 -21.00 -14.11 -38.98
N GLU A 251 -20.66 -15.14 -39.76
CA GLU A 251 -19.29 -15.42 -40.18
C GLU A 251 -18.93 -14.50 -41.36
N GLU A 252 -17.63 -14.29 -41.54
CA GLU A 252 -16.90 -13.63 -42.64
C GLU A 252 -16.47 -12.15 -42.51
N PHE A 253 -15.14 -12.01 -42.66
CA PHE A 253 -14.22 -10.87 -42.80
C PHE A 253 -13.66 -10.20 -41.54
#